data_AF-A0A7C4R8X8-F1
#
_entry.id   AF-A0A7C4R8X8-F1
#
_cell.length_a   1.000
_cell.length_b   1.000
_cell.length_c   1.000
_cell.angle_alpha   90.00
_cell.angle_beta   90.00
_cell.angle_gamma   90.00
#
_symmetry.space_group_name_H-M   'P 1'
#
loop_
_entity.id
_entity.type
_entity.pdbx_description
1 polymer ?
#
loop_
_entity_poly.entity_id
_entity_poly.type
_entity_poly.pdbx_seq_one_letter_code
_entity_poly.pdbx_strand_id
1 'polypeptide(L)'
;MYVDNIDLVKSIVTRHFTVSDVYLDAGILSFRVYDEDIKEKFRNLYKELKQYDLIPTATKEDGRVLVRVFPKPRVELPIPRSRALPLILFIATLGTISIDGYLRSSTTVYEIITGKTGFIDRFLDGLLFAVALIAIIGIHELGHKISARIDYMESSPPYFIPGIPTMIPTFGALIFQKSPIINRDDMFDIGVSGPIAGFLVSIGVLFTSFMTARWIPATEYEVIVNQVAREGGLLLPSPLIFYLARPL
;
A
#
# COMPACT_ATOMS: atom_id res chain seq x y z
N MET A 1 -6.83 -35.37 -11.79
CA MET A 1 -5.72 -35.10 -10.84
C MET A 1 -6.25 -34.45 -9.55
N TYR A 2 -7.38 -34.92 -9.01
CA TYR A 2 -8.04 -34.41 -7.78
C TYR A 2 -8.29 -35.53 -6.75
N VAL A 3 -7.88 -36.76 -7.10
CA VAL A 3 -8.28 -38.00 -6.41
C VAL A 3 -7.26 -38.40 -5.34
N ASP A 4 -5.99 -38.04 -5.49
CA ASP A 4 -4.91 -38.55 -4.64
C ASP A 4 -4.85 -37.96 -3.23
N ASN A 5 -5.63 -36.91 -2.93
CA ASN A 5 -5.62 -36.22 -1.63
C ASN A 5 -7.00 -36.19 -0.94
N ILE A 6 -7.99 -36.94 -1.39
CA ILE A 6 -9.34 -36.89 -0.80
C ILE A 6 -9.32 -37.24 0.70
N ASP A 7 -8.62 -38.30 1.07
CA ASP A 7 -8.55 -38.75 2.48
C ASP A 7 -7.76 -37.77 3.34
N LEU A 8 -6.71 -37.15 2.79
CA LEU A 8 -5.97 -36.08 3.45
C LEU A 8 -6.88 -34.87 3.73
N VAL A 9 -7.62 -34.40 2.73
CA VAL A 9 -8.52 -33.25 2.87
C VAL A 9 -9.66 -33.57 3.85
N LYS A 10 -10.26 -34.76 3.76
CA LYS A 10 -11.28 -35.21 4.72
C LYS A 10 -10.75 -35.21 6.14
N SER A 11 -9.55 -35.77 6.35
CA SER A 11 -8.89 -35.82 7.66
C SER A 11 -8.61 -34.42 8.22
N ILE A 12 -8.12 -33.49 7.39
CA ILE A 12 -7.87 -32.10 7.80
C ILE A 12 -9.20 -31.41 8.16
N VAL A 13 -10.20 -31.44 7.28
CA VAL A 13 -11.47 -30.72 7.52
C VAL A 13 -12.21 -31.25 8.75
N THR A 14 -12.26 -32.58 8.93
CA THR A 14 -12.96 -33.22 10.07
C THR A 14 -12.26 -32.96 11.41
N ARG A 15 -10.97 -32.59 11.42
CA ARG A 15 -10.27 -32.16 12.64
C ARG A 15 -10.67 -30.75 13.09
N HIS A 16 -11.08 -29.88 12.16
CA HIS A 16 -11.45 -28.49 12.46
C HIS A 16 -12.96 -28.28 12.59
N PHE A 17 -13.77 -29.10 11.90
CA PHE A 17 -15.22 -28.92 11.79
C PHE A 17 -15.99 -30.20 12.10
N THR A 18 -17.20 -30.03 12.64
CA THR A 18 -18.18 -31.11 12.83
C THR A 18 -18.92 -31.33 11.51
N VAL A 19 -18.39 -32.25 10.70
CA VAL A 19 -18.90 -32.53 9.35
C VAL A 19 -20.23 -33.30 9.44
N SER A 20 -21.26 -32.75 8.81
CA SER A 20 -22.58 -33.38 8.65
C SER A 20 -22.67 -34.27 7.42
N ASP A 21 -22.08 -33.83 6.31
CA ASP A 21 -22.15 -34.50 5.02
C ASP A 21 -20.94 -34.12 4.16
N VAL A 22 -20.50 -35.05 3.31
CA VAL A 22 -19.37 -34.89 2.40
C VAL A 22 -19.74 -35.40 1.03
N TYR A 23 -19.65 -34.52 0.04
CA TYR A 23 -19.97 -34.86 -1.34
C TYR A 23 -19.01 -34.17 -2.30
N LEU A 24 -18.98 -34.68 -3.54
CA LEU A 24 -18.24 -34.08 -4.63
C LEU A 24 -19.20 -33.25 -5.47
N ASP A 25 -19.00 -31.95 -5.53
CA ASP A 25 -19.82 -31.01 -6.31
C ASP A 25 -18.97 -30.46 -7.47
N ALA A 26 -19.34 -30.78 -8.72
CA ALA A 26 -18.58 -30.43 -9.91
C ALA A 26 -17.06 -30.74 -9.83
N GLY A 27 -16.68 -31.83 -9.16
CA GLY A 27 -15.27 -32.23 -8.97
C GLY A 27 -14.58 -31.62 -7.75
N ILE A 28 -15.27 -30.80 -6.96
CA ILE A 28 -14.75 -30.11 -5.77
C ILE A 28 -15.27 -30.81 -4.52
N LEU A 29 -14.37 -31.09 -3.58
CA LEU A 29 -14.74 -31.72 -2.32
C LEU A 29 -15.42 -30.70 -1.40
N SER A 30 -16.68 -30.98 -1.08
CA SER A 30 -17.58 -30.09 -0.35
C SER A 30 -18.04 -30.73 0.95
N PHE A 31 -18.03 -29.95 2.03
CA PHE A 31 -18.31 -30.37 3.39
C PHE A 31 -19.39 -29.49 3.98
N ARG A 32 -20.55 -30.07 4.32
CA ARG A 32 -21.57 -29.36 5.07
C ARG A 32 -21.27 -29.53 6.55
N VAL A 33 -21.16 -28.46 7.32
CA VAL A 33 -20.76 -28.50 8.73
C VAL A 33 -21.89 -28.02 9.65
N TYR A 34 -21.91 -28.52 10.89
CA TYR A 34 -22.90 -28.12 11.91
C TYR A 34 -22.50 -26.84 12.66
N ASP A 35 -21.23 -26.45 12.60
CA ASP A 35 -20.69 -25.32 13.35
C ASP A 35 -21.29 -23.98 12.88
N GLU A 36 -21.82 -23.19 13.83
CA GLU A 36 -22.34 -21.84 13.55
C GLU A 36 -21.24 -20.76 13.64
N ASP A 37 -20.39 -20.83 14.67
CA ASP A 37 -19.19 -20.00 14.77
C ASP A 37 -17.99 -20.72 14.15
N ILE A 38 -17.64 -20.26 12.97
CA ILE A 38 -16.63 -20.88 12.12
C ILE A 38 -15.36 -20.06 11.99
N LYS A 39 -15.29 -18.85 12.54
CA LYS A 39 -14.25 -17.87 12.15
C LYS A 39 -12.84 -18.37 12.46
N GLU A 40 -12.57 -18.72 13.71
CA GLU A 40 -11.25 -19.22 14.13
C GLU A 40 -10.98 -20.63 13.59
N LYS A 41 -11.99 -21.49 13.54
CA LYS A 41 -11.89 -22.84 12.94
C LYS A 41 -11.48 -22.76 11.47
N PHE A 42 -12.10 -21.85 10.72
CA PHE A 42 -11.80 -21.61 9.31
C PHE A 42 -10.41 -21.04 9.12
N ARG A 43 -9.98 -20.10 9.98
CA ARG A 43 -8.60 -19.56 9.94
C ARG A 43 -7.57 -20.66 10.16
N ASN A 44 -7.80 -21.57 11.12
CA ASN A 44 -6.89 -22.69 11.38
C ASN A 44 -6.91 -23.73 10.25
N LEU A 45 -8.09 -24.05 9.72
CA LEU A 45 -8.25 -24.90 8.55
C LEU A 45 -7.47 -24.34 7.34
N TYR A 46 -7.60 -23.04 7.08
CA TYR A 46 -6.90 -22.36 5.99
C TYR A 46 -5.38 -22.48 6.15
N LYS A 47 -4.84 -22.24 7.36
CA LYS A 47 -3.40 -22.34 7.64
C LYS A 47 -2.85 -23.74 7.37
N GLU A 48 -3.59 -24.78 7.74
CA GLU A 48 -3.17 -26.17 7.54
C GLU A 48 -3.27 -26.58 6.07
N LEU A 49 -4.40 -26.32 5.40
CA LEU A 49 -4.57 -26.64 3.98
C LEU A 49 -3.58 -25.90 3.08
N LYS A 50 -3.19 -24.67 3.43
CA LYS A 50 -2.19 -23.88 2.68
C LYS A 50 -0.85 -24.58 2.56
N GLN A 51 -0.47 -25.44 3.53
CA GLN A 51 0.78 -26.21 3.49
C GLN A 51 0.80 -27.28 2.39
N TYR A 52 -0.38 -27.66 1.90
CA TYR A 52 -0.58 -28.67 0.86
C TYR A 52 -0.98 -28.04 -0.49
N ASP A 53 -0.76 -26.72 -0.66
CA ASP A 53 -1.24 -25.95 -1.83
C ASP A 53 -2.76 -26.08 -2.05
N LEU A 54 -3.52 -26.15 -0.95
CA LEU A 54 -4.98 -26.16 -0.94
C LEU A 54 -5.53 -24.92 -0.24
N ILE A 55 -6.71 -24.45 -0.68
CA ILE A 55 -7.42 -23.33 -0.09
C ILE A 55 -8.87 -23.71 0.21
N PRO A 56 -9.36 -23.51 1.44
CA PRO A 56 -10.78 -23.63 1.74
C PRO A 56 -11.54 -22.33 1.42
N THR A 57 -12.81 -22.45 1.10
CA THR A 57 -13.80 -21.37 1.14
C THR A 57 -14.97 -21.80 2.02
N ALA A 58 -15.62 -20.84 2.68
CA ALA A 58 -16.81 -21.10 3.48
C ALA A 58 -17.95 -20.17 3.03
N THR A 59 -19.10 -20.75 2.70
CA THR A 59 -20.34 -20.04 2.36
C THR A 59 -21.45 -20.49 3.30
N LYS A 60 -22.42 -19.61 3.56
CA LYS A 60 -23.64 -19.98 4.28
C LYS A 60 -24.74 -20.29 3.26
N GLU A 61 -25.17 -21.54 3.20
CA GLU A 61 -26.20 -22.06 2.29
C GLU A 61 -27.25 -22.81 3.12
N ASP A 62 -28.54 -22.48 2.96
CA ASP A 62 -29.66 -23.11 3.68
C ASP A 62 -29.51 -23.14 5.22
N GLY A 63 -28.97 -22.05 5.77
CA GLY A 63 -28.75 -21.92 7.22
C GLY A 63 -27.56 -22.71 7.76
N ARG A 64 -26.88 -23.51 6.94
CA ARG A 64 -25.67 -24.26 7.31
C ARG A 64 -24.44 -23.69 6.62
N VAL A 65 -23.27 -24.00 7.17
CA VAL A 65 -22.01 -23.61 6.56
C VAL A 65 -21.55 -24.72 5.62
N LEU A 66 -21.18 -24.33 4.40
CA LEU A 66 -20.60 -25.18 3.39
C LEU A 66 -19.13 -24.80 3.22
N VAL A 67 -18.23 -25.75 3.49
CA VAL A 67 -16.80 -25.61 3.27
C VAL A 67 -16.42 -26.32 1.98
N ARG A 68 -15.85 -25.61 1.02
CA ARG A 68 -15.33 -26.17 -0.25
C ARG A 68 -13.82 -26.05 -0.28
N VAL A 69 -13.11 -27.06 -0.77
CA VAL A 69 -11.63 -27.04 -0.82
C VAL A 69 -11.14 -27.10 -2.27
N PHE A 70 -10.26 -26.17 -2.64
CA PHE A 70 -9.72 -26.02 -4.00
C PHE A 70 -8.19 -26.10 -4.00
N PRO A 71 -7.56 -26.47 -5.13
CA PRO A 71 -6.15 -26.21 -5.35
C PRO A 71 -5.89 -24.71 -5.28
N LYS A 72 -4.80 -24.31 -4.64
CA LYS A 72 -4.34 -22.92 -4.60
C LYS A 72 -4.11 -22.46 -6.04
N PRO A 73 -4.82 -21.42 -6.52
CA PRO A 73 -4.59 -20.89 -7.85
C PRO A 73 -3.18 -20.32 -7.93
N ARG A 74 -2.46 -20.66 -9.00
CA ARG A 74 -1.19 -20.01 -9.31
C ARG A 74 -1.49 -18.62 -9.85
N VAL A 75 -1.37 -17.59 -9.01
CA VAL A 75 -1.52 -16.20 -9.47
C VAL A 75 -0.30 -15.82 -10.29
N GLU A 76 -0.46 -15.80 -11.61
CA GLU A 76 0.52 -15.20 -12.53
C GLU A 76 0.39 -13.68 -12.45
N LEU A 77 1.44 -13.02 -11.99
CA LEU A 77 1.47 -11.56 -11.97
C LEU A 77 1.62 -11.04 -13.40
N PRO A 78 0.99 -9.90 -13.76
CA PRO A 78 1.11 -9.28 -15.09
C PRO A 78 2.49 -8.66 -15.34
N ILE A 79 3.49 -8.97 -14.51
CA ILE A 79 4.81 -8.34 -14.48
C ILE A 79 5.86 -9.45 -14.51
N PRO A 80 6.95 -9.31 -15.29
CA PRO A 80 8.00 -10.31 -15.36
C PRO A 80 8.57 -10.64 -13.98
N ARG A 81 8.84 -11.93 -13.76
CA ARG A 81 9.33 -12.50 -12.50
C ARG A 81 10.82 -12.20 -12.29
N SER A 82 11.17 -10.92 -12.21
CA SER A 82 12.53 -10.45 -11.93
C SER A 82 12.68 -10.04 -10.47
N ARG A 83 13.69 -10.59 -9.80
CA ARG A 83 14.05 -10.18 -8.42
C ARG A 83 14.64 -8.77 -8.37
N ALA A 84 15.21 -8.29 -9.47
CA ALA A 84 15.83 -6.97 -9.56
C ALA A 84 14.82 -5.86 -9.89
N LEU A 85 13.68 -6.18 -10.51
CA LEU A 85 12.72 -5.19 -10.98
C LEU A 85 12.19 -4.23 -9.90
N PRO A 86 11.78 -4.69 -8.70
CA PRO A 86 11.35 -3.76 -7.64
C PRO A 86 12.43 -2.75 -7.26
N LEU A 87 13.70 -3.19 -7.23
CA LEU A 87 14.83 -2.33 -6.90
C LEU A 87 15.12 -1.33 -8.03
N ILE A 88 15.09 -1.78 -9.28
CA ILE A 88 15.28 -0.91 -10.45
C ILE A 88 14.22 0.19 -10.47
N LEU A 89 12.95 -0.19 -10.27
CA LEU A 89 11.84 0.75 -10.22
C LEU A 89 11.92 1.71 -9.04
N PHE A 90 12.35 1.22 -7.88
CA PHE A 90 12.61 2.08 -6.73
C PHE A 90 13.70 3.12 -7.02
N ILE A 91 14.83 2.71 -7.59
CA ILE A 91 15.92 3.62 -7.95
C ILE A 91 15.46 4.62 -9.02
N ALA A 92 14.72 4.17 -10.04
CA ALA A 92 14.17 5.05 -11.07
C ALA A 92 13.18 6.09 -10.47
N THR A 93 12.35 5.65 -9.52
CA THR A 93 11.40 6.52 -8.82
C THR A 93 12.13 7.53 -7.94
N LEU A 94 13.14 7.08 -7.18
CA LEU A 94 13.98 7.97 -6.38
C LEU A 94 14.67 9.02 -7.26
N GLY A 95 15.18 8.63 -8.43
CA GLY A 95 15.77 9.53 -9.40
C GLY A 95 14.78 10.56 -9.93
N THR A 96 13.60 10.14 -10.38
CA THR A 96 12.57 11.06 -10.89
C THR A 96 12.08 12.06 -9.84
N ILE A 97 11.87 11.62 -8.60
CA ILE A 97 11.49 12.53 -7.50
C ILE A 97 12.63 13.49 -7.15
N SER A 98 13.88 13.02 -7.10
CA SER A 98 15.03 13.88 -6.80
C SER A 98 15.26 14.92 -7.89
N ILE A 99 15.11 14.55 -9.17
CA ILE A 99 15.19 15.47 -10.31
C ILE A 99 14.07 16.50 -10.24
N ASP A 100 12.84 16.10 -9.94
CA ASP A 100 11.71 17.02 -9.77
C ASP A 100 11.98 18.03 -8.65
N GLY A 101 12.46 17.56 -7.48
CA GLY A 101 12.83 18.42 -6.37
C GLY A 101 13.95 19.41 -6.72
N TYR A 102 14.99 18.93 -7.43
CA TYR A 102 16.06 19.80 -7.94
C TYR A 102 15.52 20.88 -8.90
N LEU A 103 14.65 20.52 -9.84
CA LEU A 103 14.06 21.46 -10.78
C LEU A 103 13.18 22.49 -10.06
N ARG A 104 12.40 22.08 -9.05
CA ARG A 104 11.60 22.99 -8.22
C ARG A 104 12.46 23.96 -7.42
N SER A 105 13.56 23.48 -6.83
CA SER A 105 14.53 24.31 -6.11
C SER A 105 15.35 25.25 -7.01
N SER A 106 15.27 25.05 -8.33
CA SER A 106 15.95 25.90 -9.34
C SER A 106 15.05 27.00 -9.92
N THR A 107 13.82 27.15 -9.43
CA THR A 107 12.88 28.18 -9.90
C THR A 107 13.19 29.55 -9.31
N THR A 108 12.83 30.62 -10.02
CA THR A 108 12.98 32.02 -9.54
C THR A 108 12.24 32.21 -8.21
N VAL A 109 11.04 31.64 -8.10
CA VAL A 109 10.21 31.72 -6.89
C VAL A 109 10.93 31.11 -5.70
N TYR A 110 11.57 29.95 -5.88
CA TYR A 110 12.33 29.32 -4.81
C TYR A 110 13.53 30.18 -4.39
N GLU A 111 14.27 30.75 -5.34
CA GLU A 111 15.40 31.65 -5.04
C GLU A 111 14.98 32.94 -4.31
N ILE A 112 13.78 33.48 -4.59
CA ILE A 112 13.24 34.62 -3.83
C ILE A 112 13.00 34.21 -2.36
N ILE A 113 12.48 33.00 -2.14
CA ILE A 113 12.14 32.49 -0.81
C ILE A 113 13.38 32.07 -0.02
N THR A 114 14.33 31.35 -0.62
CA THR A 114 15.49 30.76 0.10
C THR A 114 16.78 31.56 -0.08
N GLY A 115 16.80 32.52 -1.01
CA GLY A 115 18.00 33.23 -1.43
C GLY A 115 18.71 32.51 -2.57
N LYS A 116 19.88 33.02 -2.98
CA LYS A 116 20.70 32.38 -4.00
C LYS A 116 21.25 31.05 -3.47
N THR A 117 20.73 29.95 -3.97
CA THR A 117 21.18 28.58 -3.67
C THR A 117 22.15 28.07 -4.73
N GLY A 118 23.20 27.38 -4.29
CA GLY A 118 24.15 26.72 -5.17
C GLY A 118 23.67 25.34 -5.63
N PHE A 119 24.47 24.67 -6.46
CA PHE A 119 24.16 23.32 -6.94
C PHE A 119 23.98 22.30 -5.80
N ILE A 120 24.85 22.35 -4.78
CA ILE A 120 24.83 21.41 -3.66
C ILE A 120 23.56 21.59 -2.83
N ASP A 121 23.16 22.83 -2.54
CA ASP A 121 21.96 23.12 -1.76
C ASP A 121 20.71 22.56 -2.46
N ARG A 122 20.57 22.85 -3.76
CA ARG A 122 19.45 22.34 -4.60
C ARG A 122 19.41 20.83 -4.69
N PHE A 123 20.58 20.18 -4.74
CA PHE A 123 20.67 18.73 -4.73
C PHE A 123 20.20 18.15 -3.39
N LEU A 124 20.60 18.75 -2.28
CA LEU A 124 20.15 18.34 -0.94
C LEU A 124 18.64 18.56 -0.76
N ASP A 125 18.09 19.68 -1.25
CA ASP A 125 16.66 19.95 -1.24
C ASP A 125 15.88 18.91 -2.05
N GLY A 126 16.38 18.57 -3.25
CA GLY A 126 15.80 17.51 -4.07
C GLY A 126 15.82 16.14 -3.39
N LEU A 127 16.91 15.82 -2.69
CA LEU A 127 17.03 14.58 -1.92
C LEU A 127 16.09 14.56 -0.71
N LEU A 128 15.99 15.66 0.04
CA LEU A 128 15.07 15.78 1.17
C LEU A 128 13.62 15.63 0.72
N PHE A 129 13.25 16.24 -0.40
CA PHE A 129 11.94 16.07 -1.03
C PHE A 129 11.68 14.61 -1.40
N ALA A 130 12.67 13.94 -2.01
CA ALA A 130 12.55 12.53 -2.35
C ALA A 130 12.42 11.62 -1.13
N VAL A 131 13.18 11.86 -0.06
CA VAL A 131 13.10 11.13 1.20
C VAL A 131 11.71 11.29 1.82
N ALA A 132 11.17 12.51 1.89
CA ALA A 132 9.85 12.76 2.45
C ALA A 132 8.75 12.02 1.66
N LEU A 133 8.77 12.12 0.33
CA LEU A 133 7.75 11.51 -0.53
C LEU A 133 7.84 9.97 -0.52
N ILE A 134 9.05 9.42 -0.59
CA ILE A 134 9.29 7.97 -0.49
C ILE A 134 8.92 7.45 0.91
N ALA A 135 9.17 8.21 1.98
CA ALA A 135 8.75 7.80 3.31
C ALA A 135 7.23 7.65 3.39
N ILE A 136 6.46 8.62 2.86
CA ILE A 136 5.00 8.56 2.86
C ILE A 136 4.48 7.38 2.05
N ILE A 137 4.88 7.26 0.78
CA ILE A 137 4.39 6.21 -0.13
C ILE A 137 4.92 4.83 0.27
N GLY A 138 6.20 4.77 0.62
CA GLY A 138 6.85 3.52 1.03
C GLY A 138 6.26 2.96 2.30
N ILE A 139 6.04 3.79 3.32
CA ILE A 139 5.41 3.34 4.57
C ILE A 139 3.94 2.98 4.37
N HIS A 140 3.22 3.68 3.47
CA HIS A 140 1.87 3.31 3.07
C HIS A 140 1.82 1.86 2.52
N GLU A 141 2.64 1.54 1.52
CA GLU A 141 2.68 0.19 0.95
C GLU A 141 3.22 -0.86 1.95
N LEU A 142 4.16 -0.47 2.81
CA LEU A 142 4.64 -1.34 3.87
C LEU A 142 3.55 -1.63 4.91
N GLY A 143 2.64 -0.69 5.18
CA GLY A 143 1.46 -0.90 6.03
C GLY A 143 0.60 -2.04 5.50
N HIS A 144 0.22 -1.97 4.21
CA HIS A 144 -0.51 -3.05 3.54
C HIS A 144 0.25 -4.38 3.61
N LYS A 145 1.56 -4.37 3.35
CA LYS A 145 2.41 -5.57 3.38
C LYS A 145 2.52 -6.21 4.77
N ILE A 146 2.63 -5.39 5.81
CA ILE A 146 2.69 -5.85 7.20
C ILE A 146 1.35 -6.46 7.60
N SER A 147 0.22 -5.81 7.29
CA SER A 147 -1.12 -6.34 7.55
C SER A 147 -1.32 -7.69 6.86
N ALA A 148 -1.01 -7.78 5.56
CA ALA A 148 -1.10 -9.02 4.82
C ALA A 148 -0.26 -10.15 5.45
N ARG A 149 0.94 -9.82 5.97
CA ARG A 149 1.79 -10.80 6.65
C ARG A 149 1.20 -11.26 7.98
N ILE A 150 0.65 -10.35 8.78
CA ILE A 150 -0.02 -10.67 10.05
C ILE A 150 -1.18 -11.64 9.81
N ASP A 151 -1.93 -11.43 8.72
CA ASP A 151 -3.07 -12.25 8.32
C ASP A 151 -2.70 -13.47 7.47
N TYR A 152 -1.41 -13.84 7.41
CA TYR A 152 -0.89 -15.01 6.69
C TYR A 152 -1.19 -15.02 5.18
N MET A 153 -1.41 -13.84 4.59
CA MET A 153 -1.54 -13.62 3.16
C MET A 153 -0.19 -13.34 2.51
N GLU A 154 -0.06 -13.78 1.26
CA GLU A 154 1.12 -13.54 0.44
C GLU A 154 0.92 -12.28 -0.39
N SER A 155 1.90 -11.37 -0.34
CA SER A 155 1.94 -10.17 -1.18
C SER A 155 3.30 -10.02 -1.86
N SER A 156 3.36 -9.20 -2.91
CA SER A 156 4.61 -8.84 -3.57
C SER A 156 5.41 -7.82 -2.74
N PRO A 157 6.69 -7.58 -3.07
CA PRO A 157 7.32 -6.30 -2.73
C PRO A 157 6.57 -5.12 -3.39
N PRO A 158 6.74 -3.90 -2.87
CA PRO A 158 6.21 -2.70 -3.52
C PRO A 158 6.92 -2.48 -4.85
N TYR A 159 6.12 -2.23 -5.89
CA TYR A 159 6.60 -1.77 -7.19
C TYR A 159 6.32 -0.27 -7.29
N PHE A 160 7.36 0.53 -7.12
CA PHE A 160 7.28 1.98 -7.31
C PHE A 160 7.14 2.30 -8.79
N ILE A 161 6.42 3.37 -9.11
CA ILE A 161 6.17 3.77 -10.48
C ILE A 161 6.79 5.16 -10.68
N PRO A 162 7.89 5.26 -11.46
CA PRO A 162 8.54 6.54 -11.71
C PRO A 162 7.59 7.44 -12.48
N GLY A 163 7.59 8.72 -12.12
CA GLY A 163 6.77 9.73 -12.76
C GLY A 163 7.51 10.50 -13.83
N ILE A 164 6.91 11.61 -14.24
CA ILE A 164 7.53 12.58 -15.15
C ILE A 164 7.84 13.82 -14.31
N PRO A 165 9.13 14.15 -14.10
CA PRO A 165 9.52 15.36 -13.38
C PRO A 165 8.82 16.59 -13.95
N THR A 166 8.55 17.58 -13.10
CA THR A 166 7.76 18.81 -13.31
C THR A 166 6.25 18.64 -13.45
N MET A 167 5.74 17.44 -13.74
CA MET A 167 4.30 17.17 -13.76
C MET A 167 3.85 16.42 -12.50
N ILE A 168 4.24 15.15 -12.41
CA ILE A 168 3.94 14.27 -11.27
C ILE A 168 5.20 13.42 -11.07
N PRO A 169 5.97 13.61 -9.98
CA PRO A 169 7.28 12.97 -9.81
C PRO A 169 7.22 11.45 -9.62
N THR A 170 6.07 10.91 -9.21
CA THR A 170 5.82 9.46 -9.11
C THR A 170 4.33 9.18 -9.27
N PHE A 171 3.98 8.07 -9.92
CA PHE A 171 2.59 7.59 -9.95
C PHE A 171 2.23 6.75 -8.72
N GLY A 172 3.08 6.73 -7.69
CA GLY A 172 2.89 5.96 -6.47
C GLY A 172 3.62 4.62 -6.50
N ALA A 173 3.13 3.70 -5.70
CA ALA A 173 3.61 2.33 -5.65
C ALA A 173 2.43 1.38 -5.51
N LEU A 174 2.62 0.12 -5.89
CA LEU A 174 1.58 -0.90 -5.78
C LEU A 174 2.16 -2.21 -5.25
N ILE A 175 1.37 -2.91 -4.44
CA ILE A 175 1.59 -4.31 -4.10
C ILE A 175 0.56 -5.21 -4.79
N PHE A 176 0.99 -6.42 -5.14
CA PHE A 176 0.12 -7.44 -5.70
C PHE A 176 -0.15 -8.52 -4.66
N GLN A 177 -1.44 -8.78 -4.42
CA GLN A 177 -1.89 -9.88 -3.58
C GLN A 177 -1.76 -11.21 -4.35
N LYS A 178 -1.18 -12.23 -3.69
CA LYS A 178 -0.88 -13.55 -4.28
C LYS A 178 -1.70 -14.69 -3.69
N SER A 179 -2.46 -14.43 -2.63
CA SER A 179 -3.34 -15.39 -1.98
C SER A 179 -4.73 -14.78 -1.77
N PRO A 180 -5.80 -15.57 -1.72
CA PRO A 180 -7.13 -15.05 -1.40
C PRO A 180 -7.17 -14.45 0.02
N ILE A 181 -8.11 -13.53 0.23
CA ILE A 181 -8.43 -13.00 1.55
C ILE A 181 -9.27 -14.03 2.31
N ILE A 182 -8.95 -14.26 3.59
CA ILE A 182 -9.58 -15.30 4.41
C ILE A 182 -10.99 -14.86 4.85
N ASN A 183 -11.15 -13.61 5.29
CA ASN A 183 -12.42 -13.09 5.79
C ASN A 183 -12.51 -11.56 5.63
N ARG A 184 -13.66 -10.96 5.97
CA ARG A 184 -13.92 -9.53 5.78
C ARG A 184 -13.11 -8.61 6.71
N ASP A 185 -12.68 -9.11 7.87
CA ASP A 185 -11.88 -8.34 8.80
C ASP A 185 -10.45 -8.22 8.26
N ASP A 186 -9.89 -9.32 7.77
CA ASP A 186 -8.59 -9.32 7.08
C ASP A 186 -8.61 -8.39 5.85
N MET A 187 -9.75 -8.29 5.14
CA MET A 187 -9.94 -7.33 4.05
C MET A 187 -9.91 -5.87 4.54
N PHE A 188 -10.57 -5.62 5.67
CA PHE A 188 -10.63 -4.30 6.30
C PHE A 188 -9.25 -3.87 6.81
N ASP A 189 -8.55 -4.76 7.51
CA ASP A 189 -7.22 -4.52 8.08
C ASP A 189 -6.20 -4.19 6.98
N ILE A 190 -6.17 -4.97 5.90
CA ILE A 190 -5.36 -4.63 4.72
C ILE A 190 -5.80 -3.28 4.17
N GLY A 191 -7.10 -3.06 3.96
CA GLY A 191 -7.61 -1.84 3.34
C GLY A 191 -7.23 -0.56 4.09
N VAL A 192 -7.21 -0.60 5.43
CA VAL A 192 -7.00 0.57 6.28
C VAL A 192 -5.53 0.77 6.71
N SER A 193 -4.75 -0.31 6.79
CA SER A 193 -3.38 -0.28 7.32
C SER A 193 -2.42 0.64 6.55
N GLY A 194 -2.44 0.60 5.22
CA GLY A 194 -1.65 1.49 4.38
C GLY A 194 -2.03 2.97 4.54
N PRO A 195 -3.31 3.34 4.37
CA PRO A 195 -3.78 4.71 4.59
C PRO A 195 -3.42 5.27 5.96
N ILE A 196 -3.61 4.51 7.05
CA ILE A 196 -3.24 4.98 8.40
C ILE A 196 -1.72 5.19 8.51
N ALA A 197 -0.92 4.23 8.05
CA ALA A 197 0.53 4.32 8.14
C ALA A 197 1.07 5.51 7.34
N GLY A 198 0.63 5.69 6.10
CA GLY A 198 1.02 6.82 5.26
C GLY A 198 0.53 8.17 5.83
N PHE A 199 -0.67 8.21 6.42
CA PHE A 199 -1.21 9.42 7.03
C PHE A 199 -0.40 9.87 8.26
N LEU A 200 -0.03 8.94 9.14
CA LEU A 200 0.80 9.24 10.31
C LEU A 200 2.17 9.81 9.91
N VAL A 201 2.79 9.24 8.88
CA VAL A 201 4.05 9.75 8.34
C VAL A 201 3.85 11.13 7.71
N SER A 202 2.75 11.33 6.99
CA SER A 202 2.41 12.63 6.38
C SER A 202 2.24 13.72 7.43
N ILE A 203 1.64 13.41 8.60
CA ILE A 203 1.57 14.35 9.73
C ILE A 203 2.97 14.71 10.21
N GLY A 204 3.86 13.74 10.37
CA GLY A 204 5.23 13.99 10.82
C GLY A 204 6.01 14.88 9.82
N VAL A 205 5.88 14.59 8.53
CA VAL A 205 6.46 15.40 7.45
C VAL A 205 5.86 16.82 7.49
N LEU A 206 4.53 16.95 7.54
CA LEU A 206 3.83 18.22 7.61
C LEU A 206 4.32 19.09 8.77
N PHE A 207 4.39 18.51 9.97
CA PHE A 207 4.84 19.23 11.17
C PHE A 207 6.29 19.66 11.06
N THR A 208 7.17 18.75 10.59
CA THR A 208 8.59 19.05 10.38
C THR A 208 8.75 20.19 9.37
N SER A 209 8.10 20.08 8.21
CA SER A 209 8.13 21.12 7.17
C SER A 209 7.57 22.45 7.65
N PHE A 210 6.48 22.46 8.42
CA PHE A 210 5.91 23.69 8.97
C PHE A 210 6.85 24.36 9.98
N MET A 211 7.54 23.58 10.81
CA MET A 211 8.44 24.11 11.83
C MET A 211 9.77 24.59 11.28
N THR A 212 10.23 24.03 10.16
CA THR A 212 11.44 24.49 9.47
C THR A 212 11.17 25.51 8.35
N ALA A 213 9.90 25.77 8.03
CA ALA A 213 9.52 26.72 6.99
C ALA A 213 10.03 28.14 7.30
N ARG A 214 10.56 28.81 6.28
CA ARG A 214 10.92 30.23 6.37
C ARG A 214 9.65 31.08 6.30
N TRP A 215 9.48 31.92 7.31
CA TRP A 215 8.45 32.95 7.34
C TRP A 215 8.92 34.17 6.54
N ILE A 216 8.06 34.65 5.65
CA ILE A 216 8.34 35.79 4.78
C ILE A 216 7.47 36.99 5.19
N PRO A 217 7.98 38.23 5.14
CA PRO A 217 7.18 39.44 5.33
C PRO A 217 6.09 39.57 4.27
N ALA A 218 5.01 40.31 4.59
CA ALA A 218 3.91 40.56 3.66
C ALA A 218 4.36 41.21 2.35
N THR A 219 5.38 42.07 2.39
CA THR A 219 5.97 42.71 1.21
C THR A 219 6.67 41.72 0.28
N GLU A 220 7.36 40.70 0.81
CA GLU A 220 7.97 39.63 0.00
C GLU A 220 6.91 38.67 -0.57
N TYR A 221 5.83 38.43 0.19
CA TYR A 221 4.71 37.61 -0.25
C TYR A 221 4.06 38.17 -1.52
N GLU A 222 3.82 39.48 -1.60
CA GLU A 222 3.27 40.11 -2.80
C GLU A 222 4.17 39.94 -4.03
N VAL A 223 5.50 40.01 -3.85
CA VAL A 223 6.47 39.78 -4.93
C VAL A 223 6.38 38.34 -5.44
N ILE A 224 6.29 37.37 -4.53
CA ILE A 224 6.15 35.95 -4.86
C ILE A 224 4.85 35.68 -5.61
N VAL A 225 3.71 36.20 -5.13
CA VAL A 225 2.40 36.05 -5.78
C VAL A 225 2.44 36.55 -7.23
N ASN A 226 3.02 37.74 -7.44
CA ASN A 226 3.17 38.31 -8.78
C ASN A 226 4.10 37.48 -9.67
N GLN A 227 5.19 36.95 -9.12
CA GLN A 227 6.12 36.11 -9.88
C GLN A 227 5.48 34.77 -10.27
N VAL A 228 4.77 34.12 -9.35
CA VAL A 228 4.02 32.87 -9.62
C VAL A 228 3.00 33.09 -10.73
N ALA A 229 2.25 34.20 -10.70
CA ALA A 229 1.29 34.52 -11.76
C ALA A 229 1.96 34.73 -13.13
N ARG A 230 3.14 35.36 -13.17
CA ARG A 230 3.92 35.55 -14.41
C ARG A 230 4.43 34.23 -15.00
N GLU A 231 4.82 33.30 -14.14
CA GLU A 231 5.27 31.95 -14.54
C GLU A 231 4.09 31.01 -14.84
N GLY A 232 2.84 31.49 -14.76
CA GLY A 232 1.64 30.69 -14.98
C GLY A 232 1.37 29.66 -13.88
N GLY A 233 1.97 29.84 -12.71
CA GLY A 233 1.81 28.94 -11.57
C GLY A 233 0.48 29.13 -10.83
N LEU A 234 0.07 28.08 -10.11
CA LEU A 234 -1.13 28.08 -9.28
C LEU A 234 -0.76 28.33 -7.82
N LEU A 235 -1.40 29.32 -7.20
CA LEU A 235 -1.33 29.52 -5.76
C LEU A 235 -2.35 28.62 -5.07
N LEU A 236 -1.87 27.78 -4.15
CA LEU A 236 -2.73 26.94 -3.34
C LEU A 236 -3.13 27.69 -2.05
N PRO A 237 -4.38 27.56 -1.60
CA PRO A 237 -4.80 28.15 -0.33
C PRO A 237 -4.06 27.47 0.83
N SER A 238 -3.79 28.24 1.89
CA SER A 238 -3.19 27.70 3.10
C SER A 238 -4.12 26.67 3.76
N PRO A 239 -3.63 25.47 4.09
CA PRO A 239 -4.40 24.48 4.83
C PRO A 239 -4.94 25.04 6.16
N LEU A 240 -6.18 24.70 6.52
CA LEU A 240 -6.83 25.13 7.78
C LEU A 240 -5.98 24.84 9.02
N ILE A 241 -5.26 23.71 9.03
CA ILE A 241 -4.42 23.29 10.14
C ILE A 241 -3.28 24.28 10.44
N PHE A 242 -2.80 25.03 9.45
CA PHE A 242 -1.75 26.03 9.67
C PHE A 242 -2.27 27.24 10.47
N TYR A 243 -3.52 27.66 10.23
CA TYR A 243 -4.15 28.72 11.02
C TYR A 243 -4.42 28.31 12.46
N LEU A 244 -4.68 27.02 12.72
CA LEU A 244 -4.81 26.48 14.08
C LEU A 244 -3.46 26.40 14.79
N ALA A 245 -2.41 25.97 14.09
CA ALA A 245 -1.06 25.85 14.65
C ALA A 245 -0.44 27.22 14.95
N ARG A 246 -0.71 28.21 14.10
CA ARG A 246 -0.29 29.59 14.30
C ARG A 246 -1.33 30.54 13.69
N PRO A 247 -2.20 31.15 14.51
CA PRO A 247 -3.08 32.22 14.05
C PRO A 247 -2.22 33.36 13.49
N LEU A 248 -2.52 33.78 12.26
CA LEU A 248 -1.90 34.95 11.61
C LEU A 248 -2.42 36.26 12.23
#